data_AF-A0A7X2L2Y5-F1
#
_entry.id   AF-A0A7X2L2Y5-F1
#
_cell.length_a   1.000
_cell.length_b   1.000
_cell.length_c   1.000
_cell.angle_alpha   90.00
_cell.angle_beta   90.00
_cell.angle_gamma   90.00
#
_symmetry.space_group_name_H-M   'P 1'
#
loop_
_entity.id
_entity.type
_entity.pdbx_description
1 polymer ?
#
loop_
_entity_poly.entity_id
_entity_poly.type
_entity_poly.pdbx_seq_one_letter_code
_entity_poly.pdbx_strand_id
1 'polypeptide(L)' 'MGVSRQAVSKWESGQSYPEMDKLIGLSELFQVSVDHLVKDVPNNIGIADPTVSLTS' A
#
# COMPACT_ATOMS: atom_id res chain seq x y z
N MET A 1 16.72 10.02 2.08
CA MET A 1 16.25 8.79 1.39
C MET A 1 16.59 8.85 -0.08
N GLY A 2 17.67 8.19 -0.52
CA GLY A 2 18.16 8.20 -1.91
C GLY A 2 17.30 7.38 -2.86
N VAL A 3 15.99 7.59 -2.85
CA VAL A 3 15.04 6.97 -3.76
C VAL A 3 14.83 7.93 -4.92
N SER A 4 15.31 7.57 -6.11
CA SER A 4 15.06 8.39 -7.30
C SER A 4 13.62 8.19 -7.75
N ARG A 5 12.98 9.23 -8.33
CA ARG A 5 11.63 9.12 -8.90
C ARG A 5 11.52 7.98 -9.91
N GLN A 6 12.60 7.71 -10.65
CA GLN A 6 12.67 6.59 -11.58
C GLN A 6 12.57 5.22 -10.90
N ALA A 7 13.11 5.06 -9.68
CA ALA A 7 12.98 3.82 -8.92
C ALA A 7 11.53 3.62 -8.47
N VAL A 8 10.86 4.69 -8.03
CA VAL A 8 9.44 4.67 -7.68
C VAL A 8 8.58 4.27 -8.88
N SER A 9 8.82 4.84 -10.07
CA SER A 9 8.07 4.45 -11.27
C SER A 9 8.24 2.97 -11.65
N LYS A 10 9.39 2.36 -11.34
CA LYS A 10 9.60 0.91 -11.54
C LYS A 10 8.83 0.08 -10.51
N TRP A 11 8.66 0.59 -9.30
CA TRP A 11 7.84 -0.06 -8.26
C TRP A 11 6.36 -0.01 -8.62
N GLU A 12 5.88 1.15 -9.07
CA GLU A 12 4.49 1.34 -9.51
C GLU A 12 4.12 0.49 -10.73
N SER A 13 5.09 0.25 -11.62
CA SER A 13 4.90 -0.61 -12.80
C SER A 13 5.19 -2.09 -12.56
N GLY A 14 5.54 -2.49 -11.32
CA GLY A 14 5.88 -3.88 -10.98
C GLY A 14 7.19 -4.38 -11.60
N GLN A 15 7.98 -3.49 -12.23
CA GLN A 15 9.27 -3.83 -12.84
C GLN A 15 10.39 -4.06 -11.81
N SER A 16 10.20 -3.59 -10.58
CA SER A 16 11.15 -3.77 -9.49
C SER A 16 10.42 -3.64 -8.16
N TYR A 17 11.03 -4.14 -7.09
CA TYR A 17 10.50 -4.00 -5.73
C TYR A 17 11.46 -3.16 -4.88
N PRO A 18 10.94 -2.32 -3.97
CA PRO A 18 11.77 -1.60 -3.01
C PRO A 18 12.50 -2.60 -2.10
N GLU A 19 13.77 -2.30 -1.78
CA GLU A 19 14.55 -3.06 -0.79
C GLU A 19 14.00 -2.85 0.63
N MET A 20 14.38 -3.71 1.57
CA MET A 20 13.83 -3.66 2.93
C MET A 20 14.13 -2.33 3.64
N ASP A 21 15.33 -1.77 3.49
CA ASP A 21 15.66 -0.43 4.01
C ASP A 21 14.77 0.68 3.43
N LYS A 22 14.38 0.56 2.16
CA LYS A 22 13.48 1.51 1.49
C LYS A 22 12.07 1.40 2.07
N LEU A 23 11.59 0.18 2.28
CA LEU A 23 10.29 -0.08 2.90
C LEU A 23 10.22 0.46 4.33
N ILE A 24 11.27 0.27 5.13
CA ILE A 24 11.35 0.83 6.49
C ILE A 24 11.34 2.36 6.43
N GLY A 25 12.15 2.98 5.56
CA GLY A 25 12.18 4.44 5.42
C GLY A 25 10.85 5.02 4.92
N LEU A 26 10.13 4.32 4.05
CA LEU A 26 8.78 4.69 3.62
C LEU A 26 7.78 4.54 4.77
N SER A 27 7.89 3.46 5.55
CA SER A 27 7.07 3.21 6.73
C SER A 27 7.21 4.35 7.76
N GLU A 28 8.43 4.79 8.04
CA GLU A 28 8.70 5.93 8.92
C GLU A 28 8.21 7.26 8.34
N LEU A 29 8.41 7.49 7.04
CA LEU A 29 8.01 8.74 6.38
C LEU A 29 6.50 8.93 6.36
N PHE A 30 5.77 7.87 6.03
CA PHE A 30 4.31 7.90 5.95
C PHE A 30 3.64 7.55 7.30
N GLN A 31 4.43 7.24 8.33
CA GLN A 31 3.95 6.76 9.64
C GLN A 31 2.96 5.58 9.53
N VAL A 32 3.24 4.68 8.59
CA VAL A 32 2.47 3.45 8.37
C VAL A 32 3.36 2.25 8.62
N SER A 33 2.78 1.10 8.93
CA SER A 33 3.56 -0.14 9.05
C SER A 33 4.03 -0.64 7.68
N VAL A 34 5.15 -1.37 7.63
CA VAL A 34 5.66 -1.96 6.38
C VAL A 34 4.61 -2.85 5.72
N ASP A 35 3.80 -3.60 6.50
CA ASP A 35 2.73 -4.43 5.96
C ASP A 35 1.69 -3.62 5.17
N HIS A 36 1.47 -2.36 5.51
CA HIS A 36 0.57 -1.45 4.79
C HIS A 36 1.13 -1.00 3.43
N LEU A 37 2.45 -1.08 3.22
CA LEU A 37 3.11 -0.73 1.96
C LEU A 37 3.16 -1.92 0.99
N VAL A 38 3.25 -3.14 1.50
CA VAL A 38 3.30 -4.38 0.68
C VAL A 38 1.96 -5.09 0.56
N LYS A 39 0.99 -4.83 1.45
CA LYS A 39 -0.38 -5.29 1.22
C LYS A 39 -0.92 -4.55 0.01
N ASP A 40 -1.14 -5.29 -1.06
CA ASP A 40 -2.22 -5.02 -2.01
C ASP A 40 -3.51 -5.01 -1.17
N VAL A 41 -3.87 -3.85 -0.64
CA VAL A 41 -5.22 -3.67 -0.12
C VAL A 41 -6.12 -3.68 -1.34
N PRO A 42 -6.94 -4.72 -1.57
CA PRO A 42 -8.04 -4.55 -2.48
C PRO A 42 -8.88 -3.42 -1.87
N ASN A 43 -8.84 -2.23 -2.49
CA ASN A 43 -9.86 -1.19 -2.30
C ASN A 43 -11.26 -1.68 -2.71
N ASN A 44 -11.42 -2.97 -2.99
CA ASN A 44 -12.66 -3.70 -2.96
C ASN A 44 -12.92 -4.27 -1.55
N ILE A 45 -13.02 -3.40 -0.55
CA ILE A 45 -14.10 -3.60 0.41
C ILE A 45 -15.36 -3.27 -0.38
N GLY A 46 -15.82 -4.27 -1.14
CA GLY A 46 -17.23 -4.39 -1.41
C GLY A 46 -17.89 -4.32 -0.06
N ILE A 47 -18.51 -3.19 0.22
CA ILE A 47 -19.49 -3.05 1.27
C ILE A 47 -20.65 -3.97 0.86
N ALA A 48 -20.45 -5.29 1.02
CA ALA A 48 -21.50 -6.15 1.49
C ALA A 48 -21.53 -5.93 3.00
N ASP A 49 -21.98 -4.74 3.41
CA ASP A 49 -22.35 -4.52 4.80
C ASP A 49 -23.56 -5.42 5.07
N PRO A 50 -23.48 -6.44 5.95
CA PRO A 50 -24.66 -7.24 6.29
C PRO A 50 -25.71 -6.43 7.07
N THR A 51 -25.46 -5.16 7.41
CA THR A 51 -26.38 -4.30 8.16
C THR A 51 -27.31 -3.49 7.25
N VAL A 52 -27.01 -3.29 5.95
CA VAL A 52 -27.95 -2.71 4.97
C VAL A 52 -28.88 -3.80 4.42
N SER A 53 -29.53 -4.54 5.33
CA SER A 53 -30.61 -5.48 5.00
C SER A 53 -31.77 -5.42 5.99
N LEU A 54 -31.81 -4.42 6.89
CA LEU A 54 -32.84 -4.32 7.93
C LEU A 54 -33.50 -2.93 8.05
N THR A 55 -33.64 -2.19 6.95
CA THR A 55 -34.65 -1.11 6.89
C THR A 55 -35.78 -1.55 5.97
N SER A 56 -36.77 -2.21 6.58
CA SER A 56 -38.12 -2.35 6.02
C SER A 56 -38.79 -1.00 5.83
#